data_AF-A0A7W1XD41-F1
#
_entry.id   AF-A0A7W1XD41-F1
#
_cell.length_a   1.000
_cell.length_b   1.000
_cell.length_c   1.000
_cell.angle_alpha   90.00
_cell.angle_beta   90.00
_cell.angle_gamma   90.00
#
_symmetry.space_group_name_H-M   'P 1'
#
loop_
_entity.id
_entity.type
_entity.pdbx_description
1 polymer ?
#
loop_
_entity_poly.entity_id
_entity_poly.type
_entity_poly.pdbx_seq_one_letter_code
_entity_poly.pdbx_strand_id
1 'polypeptide(L)'
;MKKNIPYLLGAPHASVPKIGIYTNDRPSTVKDDELYNKQAPFSFDNAVVSEEFTYFSVNLQKADQERYLNSFLKKKLLHIWKKQRPLILAVPKLPESLESAIYANVFQKIEPNLLPAYREDFSFPVIPFTLFGWLQYMKLIAQITGKHRDACYWEELTQFLQHCSREKLLDHLFSSN
;
A
#
# COMPACT_ATOMS: atom_id res chain seq x y z
N MET A 1 51.96 9.60 28.57
CA MET A 1 51.49 10.87 29.16
C MET A 1 50.95 11.78 28.04
N LYS A 2 49.71 12.25 28.23
CA LYS A 2 48.96 13.36 27.59
C LYS A 2 49.07 13.57 26.06
N LYS A 3 47.99 13.19 25.36
CA LYS A 3 47.63 13.55 23.98
C LYS A 3 47.17 15.02 23.93
N ASN A 4 47.61 15.77 22.93
CA ASN A 4 47.05 17.06 22.52
C ASN A 4 46.56 16.96 21.08
N ILE A 5 45.27 17.21 20.86
CA ILE A 5 44.62 17.37 19.56
C ILE A 5 44.06 18.80 19.55
N PRO A 6 44.44 19.67 18.60
CA PRO A 6 43.73 20.91 18.37
C PRO A 6 42.60 20.74 17.35
N TYR A 7 41.59 21.60 17.52
CA TYR A 7 40.27 21.63 16.91
C TYR A 7 40.22 22.11 15.45
N LEU A 8 39.08 21.74 14.85
CA LEU A 8 38.38 22.13 13.62
C LEU A 8 38.48 23.60 13.14
N LEU A 9 38.54 23.76 11.80
CA LEU A 9 37.94 24.81 10.93
C LEU A 9 38.39 24.49 9.48
N GLY A 10 37.62 24.47 8.40
CA GLY A 10 36.21 24.70 8.11
C GLY A 10 36.03 24.44 6.60
N ALA A 11 34.82 24.13 6.16
CA ALA A 11 34.43 24.21 4.74
C ALA A 11 32.93 24.52 4.62
N PRO A 12 32.50 25.25 3.59
CA PRO A 12 31.34 26.14 3.68
C PRO A 12 30.02 25.54 3.17
N HIS A 13 28.95 26.04 3.80
CA HIS A 13 27.56 26.19 3.34
C HIS A 13 27.20 25.62 1.96
N ALA A 14 26.47 24.50 1.96
CA ALA A 14 25.49 24.20 0.93
C ALA A 14 24.14 24.79 1.34
N SER A 15 23.59 25.61 0.45
CA SER A 15 22.34 26.36 0.58
C SER A 15 21.13 25.46 0.80
N VAL A 16 20.41 25.75 1.87
CA VAL A 16 19.05 25.26 2.16
C VAL A 16 18.09 25.81 1.10
N PRO A 17 17.25 24.99 0.44
CA PRO A 17 16.17 25.51 -0.40
C PRO A 17 15.13 26.21 0.48
N LYS A 18 14.92 27.50 0.22
CA LYS A 18 13.86 28.32 0.83
C LYS A 18 12.49 27.72 0.49
N ILE A 19 11.83 27.15 1.50
CA ILE A 19 10.40 26.86 1.45
C ILE A 19 9.69 28.20 1.53
N GLY A 20 9.21 28.69 0.38
CA GLY A 20 8.36 29.86 0.31
C GLY A 20 7.02 29.55 0.96
N ILE A 21 6.76 30.16 2.12
CA ILE A 21 5.44 30.20 2.73
C ILE A 21 4.65 31.26 1.95
N TYR A 22 3.77 30.83 1.04
CA TYR A 22 2.78 31.73 0.46
C TYR A 22 1.63 31.90 1.45
N THR A 23 1.57 33.07 2.09
CA THR A 23 0.38 33.56 2.77
C THR A 23 -0.58 34.08 1.70
N ASN A 24 -1.67 33.35 1.44
CA ASN A 24 -2.78 33.87 0.65
C ASN A 24 -3.69 34.71 1.55
N ASP A 25 -3.54 36.03 1.43
CA ASP A 25 -4.55 36.98 1.84
C ASP A 25 -5.81 36.76 0.99
N ARG A 26 -6.93 36.41 1.65
CA ARG A 26 -8.27 36.46 1.06
C ARG A 26 -8.83 37.87 1.18
N PRO A 27 -9.40 38.45 0.11
CA PRO A 27 -10.54 39.33 0.24
C PRO A 27 -11.83 38.51 0.08
N SER A 28 -12.66 38.57 1.12
CA SER A 28 -14.04 38.10 1.14
C SER A 28 -14.93 39.13 0.44
N THR A 29 -15.57 38.77 -0.68
CA THR A 29 -16.82 39.44 -1.10
C THR A 29 -17.76 38.43 -1.74
N VAL A 30 -18.78 38.09 -0.95
CA VAL A 30 -20.03 37.45 -1.36
C VAL A 30 -20.86 38.46 -2.15
N LYS A 31 -21.42 38.03 -3.29
CA LYS A 31 -22.69 38.54 -3.81
C LYS A 31 -23.44 37.38 -4.48
N ASP A 32 -24.67 37.21 -4.01
CA ASP A 32 -25.67 36.25 -4.47
C ASP A 32 -26.31 36.64 -5.81
N ASP A 33 -27.05 35.66 -6.34
CA ASP A 33 -28.08 35.71 -7.39
C ASP A 33 -27.63 35.74 -8.86
N GLU A 34 -27.78 34.61 -9.54
CA GLU A 34 -28.81 34.47 -10.59
C GLU A 34 -28.92 33.04 -11.14
N LEU A 35 -30.17 32.60 -11.23
CA LEU A 35 -30.65 31.28 -11.60
C LEU A 35 -31.13 31.36 -13.05
N TYR A 36 -30.45 30.70 -14.01
CA TYR A 36 -31.08 30.33 -15.29
C TYR A 36 -30.49 29.07 -15.92
N ASN A 37 -31.42 28.15 -16.18
CA ASN A 37 -31.31 26.86 -16.84
C ASN A 37 -30.97 27.01 -18.33
N LYS A 38 -29.82 26.49 -18.78
CA LYS A 38 -29.54 26.19 -20.21
C LYS A 38 -28.65 24.94 -20.31
N GLN A 39 -29.25 23.85 -20.78
CA GLN A 39 -28.53 22.70 -21.30
C GLN A 39 -27.72 23.12 -22.53
N ALA A 40 -26.40 22.95 -22.45
CA ALA A 40 -25.48 23.09 -23.58
C ALA A 40 -24.98 21.70 -24.01
N PRO A 41 -24.73 21.49 -25.32
CA PRO A 41 -24.35 20.19 -25.87
C PRO A 41 -22.93 19.80 -25.41
N PHE A 42 -22.74 18.51 -25.16
CA PHE A 42 -21.46 17.89 -24.81
C PHE A 42 -20.37 18.23 -25.83
N SER A 43 -19.50 19.17 -25.48
CA SER A 43 -18.22 19.38 -26.15
C SER A 43 -17.18 18.54 -25.38
N PHE A 44 -16.65 17.50 -26.01
CA PHE A 44 -15.49 16.77 -25.50
C PHE A 44 -14.23 17.61 -25.73
N ASP A 45 -14.07 18.65 -24.92
CA ASP A 45 -12.76 19.27 -24.74
C ASP A 45 -11.93 18.34 -23.87
N ASN A 46 -10.72 18.04 -24.33
CA ASN A 46 -9.73 17.20 -23.66
C ASN A 46 -9.42 17.73 -22.26
N ALA A 47 -10.24 17.36 -21.28
CA ALA A 47 -9.93 17.52 -19.88
C ALA A 47 -8.77 16.56 -19.59
N VAL A 48 -7.56 17.12 -19.58
CA VAL A 48 -6.42 16.52 -18.88
C VAL A 48 -6.92 16.24 -17.47
N VAL A 49 -7.28 14.98 -17.22
CA VAL A 49 -7.49 14.46 -15.87
C VAL A 49 -6.09 14.48 -15.25
N SER A 50 -5.70 15.62 -14.71
CA SER A 50 -4.65 15.64 -13.71
C SER A 50 -5.23 14.85 -12.54
N GLU A 51 -4.75 13.63 -12.35
CA GLU A 51 -4.94 12.92 -11.09
C GLU A 51 -4.38 13.84 -9.99
N GLU A 52 -5.26 14.65 -9.40
CA GLU A 52 -4.97 15.28 -8.13
C GLU A 52 -4.74 14.12 -7.16
N PHE A 53 -3.46 13.86 -6.85
CA PHE A 53 -3.07 12.95 -5.80
C PHE A 53 -3.78 13.42 -4.53
N THR A 54 -4.89 12.76 -4.21
CA THR A 54 -5.62 13.01 -2.99
C THR A 54 -4.65 12.68 -1.86
N TYR A 55 -4.19 13.70 -1.14
CA TYR A 55 -3.30 13.56 0.02
C TYR A 55 -4.08 12.91 1.18
N PHE A 56 -4.46 11.66 1.00
CA PHE A 56 -5.02 10.84 2.06
C PHE A 56 -3.86 10.41 2.96
N SER A 57 -3.57 11.21 3.97
CA SER A 57 -2.65 10.82 5.04
C SER A 57 -3.42 9.98 6.05
N VAL A 58 -3.32 8.65 5.93
CA VAL A 58 -3.69 7.78 7.05
C VAL A 58 -2.66 7.99 8.14
N ASN A 59 -3.05 8.64 9.23
CA ASN A 59 -2.21 8.75 10.39
C ASN A 59 -2.18 7.39 11.11
N LEU A 60 -1.36 6.48 10.60
CA LEU A 60 -1.19 5.14 11.16
C LEU A 60 -0.52 5.26 12.53
N GLN A 61 -1.19 4.73 13.55
CA GLN A 61 -0.72 4.80 14.92
C GLN A 61 0.65 4.13 15.03
N LYS A 62 1.55 4.70 15.85
CA LYS A 62 2.87 4.13 16.11
C LYS A 62 2.80 2.65 16.55
N ALA A 63 1.75 2.30 17.30
CA ALA A 63 1.46 0.94 17.72
C ALA A 63 1.28 -0.04 16.53
N ASP A 64 0.64 0.40 15.44
CA ASP A 64 0.44 -0.43 14.25
C ASP A 64 1.77 -0.67 13.51
N GLN A 65 2.62 0.37 13.46
CA GLN A 65 3.96 0.27 12.88
C GLN A 65 4.84 -0.71 13.67
N GLU A 66 4.83 -0.61 15.01
CA GLU A 66 5.54 -1.53 15.89
C GLU A 66 5.01 -2.96 15.78
N ARG A 67 3.68 -3.14 15.74
CA ARG A 67 3.04 -4.45 15.53
C ARG A 67 3.47 -5.06 14.19
N TYR A 68 3.47 -4.28 13.12
CA TYR A 68 3.96 -4.73 11.81
C TYR A 68 5.44 -5.16 11.86
N LEU A 69 6.30 -4.30 12.41
CA LEU A 69 7.74 -4.56 12.48
C LEU A 69 8.09 -5.76 13.37
N ASN A 70 7.27 -6.09 14.36
CA ASN A 70 7.51 -7.18 15.30
C ASN A 70 6.78 -8.48 14.94
N SER A 71 5.74 -8.44 14.10
CA SER A 71 4.97 -9.62 13.71
C SER A 71 5.82 -10.71 13.07
N PHE A 72 5.83 -11.89 13.70
CA PHE A 72 6.46 -13.08 13.12
C PHE A 72 5.66 -13.63 11.94
N LEU A 73 4.31 -13.62 12.03
CA LEU A 73 3.44 -14.18 11.00
C LEU A 73 3.53 -13.41 9.69
N LYS A 74 3.54 -12.08 9.74
CA LYS A 74 3.70 -11.22 8.56
C LYS A 74 5.06 -11.43 7.90
N LYS A 75 6.14 -11.49 8.68
CA LYS A 75 7.49 -11.78 8.17
C LYS A 75 7.57 -13.16 7.51
N LYS A 76 6.96 -14.17 8.14
CA LYS A 76 6.91 -15.55 7.62
C LYS A 76 6.12 -15.61 6.30
N LEU A 77 4.98 -14.94 6.22
CA LEU A 77 4.17 -14.85 5.01
C LEU A 77 4.95 -14.21 3.85
N LEU A 78 5.60 -13.07 4.09
CA LEU A 78 6.45 -12.42 3.09
C LEU A 78 7.64 -13.28 2.67
N HIS A 79 8.22 -14.06 3.60
CA HIS A 79 9.30 -14.99 3.28
C HIS A 79 8.84 -16.13 2.36
N ILE A 80 7.65 -16.68 2.61
CA ILE A 80 7.04 -17.69 1.73
C ILE A 80 6.77 -17.07 0.36
N TRP A 81 6.19 -15.87 0.31
CA TRP A 81 5.95 -15.14 -0.94
C TRP A 81 7.24 -14.97 -1.73
N LYS A 82 8.32 -14.48 -1.11
CA LYS A 82 9.64 -14.32 -1.76
C LYS A 82 10.11 -15.60 -2.44
N LYS A 83 9.87 -16.76 -1.84
CA LYS A 83 10.23 -18.08 -2.41
C LYS A 83 9.34 -18.51 -3.57
N GLN A 84 8.04 -18.20 -3.52
CA GLN A 84 7.10 -18.58 -4.58
C GLN A 84 7.02 -17.57 -5.74
N ARG A 85 7.40 -16.31 -5.49
CA ARG A 85 7.36 -15.19 -6.44
C ARG A 85 7.95 -15.52 -7.81
N PRO A 86 9.12 -16.19 -7.95
CA PRO A 86 9.65 -16.53 -9.26
C PRO A 86 8.72 -17.42 -10.10
N LEU A 87 7.96 -18.31 -9.46
CA LEU A 87 6.99 -19.16 -10.17
C LEU A 87 5.84 -18.32 -10.73
N ILE A 88 5.27 -17.43 -9.91
CA ILE A 88 4.18 -16.54 -10.34
C ILE A 88 4.64 -15.60 -11.46
N LEU A 89 5.84 -15.04 -11.37
CA LEU A 89 6.39 -14.19 -12.43
C LEU A 89 6.71 -14.94 -13.73
N ALA A 90 6.87 -16.26 -13.67
CA ALA A 90 7.10 -17.09 -14.84
C ALA A 90 5.78 -17.46 -15.55
N VAL A 91 4.63 -17.43 -14.86
CA VAL A 91 3.32 -17.84 -15.40
C VAL A 91 3.00 -17.20 -16.76
N PRO A 92 3.17 -15.88 -16.99
CA PRO A 92 2.83 -15.27 -18.28
C PRO A 92 3.66 -15.80 -19.48
N LYS A 93 4.75 -16.53 -19.20
CA LYS A 93 5.62 -17.14 -20.21
C LYS A 93 5.33 -18.63 -20.42
N LEU A 94 4.42 -19.20 -19.64
CA LEU A 94 4.06 -20.60 -19.68
C LEU A 94 2.72 -20.79 -20.42
N PRO A 95 2.44 -22.02 -20.90
CA PRO A 95 1.13 -22.34 -21.44
C PRO A 95 0.02 -22.10 -20.42
N GLU A 96 -1.12 -21.57 -20.88
CA GLU A 96 -2.32 -21.28 -20.07
C GLU A 96 -2.81 -22.52 -19.30
N SER A 97 -2.63 -23.72 -19.84
CA SER A 97 -2.97 -24.98 -19.18
C SER A 97 -2.25 -25.23 -17.86
N LEU A 98 -1.11 -24.57 -17.62
CA LEU A 98 -0.35 -24.68 -16.37
C LEU A 98 -0.65 -23.54 -15.40
N GLU A 99 -1.34 -22.49 -15.84
CA GLU A 99 -1.58 -21.28 -15.05
C GLU A 99 -2.34 -21.58 -13.75
N SER A 100 -3.56 -22.10 -13.85
CA SER A 100 -4.39 -22.41 -12.67
C SER A 100 -3.71 -23.41 -11.73
N ALA A 101 -2.96 -24.37 -12.27
CA ALA A 101 -2.21 -25.34 -11.47
C ALA A 101 -1.08 -24.68 -10.66
N ILE A 102 -0.34 -23.73 -11.26
CA ILE A 102 0.70 -22.97 -10.56
C ILE A 102 0.09 -22.07 -9.49
N TYR A 103 -0.98 -21.33 -9.81
CA TYR A 103 -1.67 -20.48 -8.84
C TYR A 103 -2.20 -21.30 -7.66
N ALA A 104 -2.85 -22.43 -7.90
CA ALA A 104 -3.32 -23.32 -6.84
C ALA A 104 -2.18 -23.85 -5.95
N ASN A 105 -1.07 -24.28 -6.56
CA ASN A 105 0.10 -24.78 -5.82
C ASN A 105 0.71 -23.70 -4.93
N VAL A 106 0.86 -22.49 -5.46
CA VAL A 106 1.40 -21.36 -4.70
C VAL A 106 0.43 -20.94 -3.60
N PHE A 107 -0.87 -20.94 -3.88
CA PHE A 107 -1.90 -20.61 -2.91
C PHE A 107 -1.88 -21.58 -1.72
N GLN A 108 -1.81 -22.90 -1.95
CA GLN A 108 -1.72 -23.91 -0.89
C GLN A 108 -0.52 -23.70 0.07
N LYS A 109 0.56 -23.08 -0.40
CA LYS A 109 1.74 -22.77 0.45
C LYS A 109 1.56 -21.49 1.26
N ILE A 110 0.81 -20.54 0.72
CA ILE A 110 0.57 -19.22 1.31
C ILE A 110 -0.55 -19.29 2.34
N GLU A 111 -1.64 -19.96 1.97
CA GLU A 111 -2.90 -20.04 2.72
C GLU A 111 -2.73 -20.34 4.21
N PRO A 112 -1.92 -21.34 4.65
CA PRO A 112 -1.80 -21.68 6.07
C PRO A 112 -1.22 -20.56 6.93
N ASN A 113 -0.59 -19.55 6.32
CA ASN A 113 -0.01 -18.40 7.02
C ASN A 113 -0.80 -17.12 6.76
N LEU A 114 -1.68 -17.10 5.76
CA LEU A 114 -2.47 -15.94 5.37
C LEU A 114 -3.52 -15.61 6.44
N LEU A 115 -4.41 -16.57 6.76
CA LEU A 115 -5.46 -16.36 7.74
C LEU A 115 -4.92 -16.10 9.16
N PRO A 116 -3.91 -16.82 9.67
CA PRO A 116 -3.33 -16.49 10.97
C PRO A 116 -2.71 -15.08 11.01
N ALA A 117 -2.01 -14.66 9.95
CA ALA A 117 -1.44 -13.31 9.88
C ALA A 117 -2.52 -12.23 9.84
N TYR A 118 -3.62 -12.49 9.14
CA TYR A 118 -4.80 -11.62 9.13
C TYR A 118 -5.43 -11.54 10.54
N ARG A 119 -5.71 -12.68 11.18
CA ARG A 119 -6.32 -12.76 12.52
C ARG A 119 -5.45 -12.15 13.63
N GLU A 120 -4.13 -12.05 13.44
CA GLU A 120 -3.24 -11.33 14.36
C GLU A 120 -3.63 -9.85 14.54
N ASP A 121 -4.17 -9.22 13.49
CA ASP A 121 -4.61 -7.82 13.54
C ASP A 121 -6.09 -7.66 13.93
N PHE A 122 -6.88 -8.72 13.82
CA PHE A 122 -8.32 -8.73 14.12
C PHE A 122 -8.60 -9.71 15.26
N SER A 123 -8.22 -9.32 16.47
CA SER A 123 -8.50 -10.09 17.69
C SER A 123 -9.86 -9.80 18.33
N PHE A 124 -10.62 -8.82 17.82
CA PHE A 124 -11.93 -8.42 18.39
C PHE A 124 -12.96 -8.04 17.31
N PRO A 125 -14.27 -8.25 17.56
CA PRO A 125 -15.30 -8.17 16.53
C PRO A 125 -15.86 -6.74 16.45
N VAL A 126 -15.21 -5.81 15.74
CA VAL A 126 -15.84 -4.49 15.50
C VAL A 126 -15.72 -3.97 14.07
N ILE A 127 -14.89 -4.53 13.19
CA ILE A 127 -14.90 -4.09 11.77
C ILE A 127 -14.67 -5.29 10.85
N PRO A 128 -15.56 -5.55 9.87
CA PRO A 128 -15.26 -6.45 8.77
C PRO A 128 -14.28 -5.74 7.83
N PHE A 129 -13.01 -5.68 8.23
CA PHE A 129 -11.97 -5.29 7.31
C PHE A 129 -11.82 -6.43 6.32
N THR A 130 -12.10 -6.20 5.03
CA THR A 130 -11.96 -7.28 4.06
C THR A 130 -10.51 -7.74 4.00
N LEU A 131 -10.26 -9.01 3.66
CA LEU A 131 -8.90 -9.52 3.46
C LEU A 131 -8.07 -8.61 2.54
N PHE A 132 -8.69 -8.10 1.48
CA PHE A 132 -8.06 -7.15 0.55
C PHE A 132 -7.79 -5.78 1.18
N GLY A 133 -8.70 -5.28 2.01
CA GLY A 133 -8.45 -4.09 2.84
C GLY A 133 -7.21 -4.28 3.71
N TRP A 134 -7.10 -5.44 4.38
CA TRP A 134 -5.96 -5.78 5.23
C TRP A 134 -4.64 -5.78 4.45
N LEU A 135 -4.60 -6.38 3.27
CA LEU A 135 -3.40 -6.38 2.43
C LEU A 135 -2.98 -4.96 2.00
N GLN A 136 -3.95 -4.10 1.64
CA GLN A 136 -3.68 -2.70 1.32
C GLN A 136 -3.16 -1.92 2.53
N TYR A 137 -3.71 -2.19 3.71
CA TYR A 137 -3.24 -1.61 4.96
C TYR A 137 -1.82 -2.07 5.31
N MET A 138 -1.48 -3.35 5.10
CA MET A 138 -0.12 -3.88 5.28
C MET A 138 0.89 -3.21 4.32
N LYS A 139 0.51 -3.03 3.06
CA LYS A 139 1.31 -2.27 2.08
C LYS A 139 1.58 -0.85 2.57
N LEU A 140 0.55 -0.15 3.05
CA LEU A 140 0.68 1.23 3.52
C LEU A 140 1.61 1.33 4.74
N ILE A 141 1.47 0.43 5.73
CA ILE A 141 2.39 0.40 6.88
C ILE A 141 3.82 0.11 6.43
N ALA A 142 4.02 -0.81 5.49
CA ALA A 142 5.36 -1.10 4.96
C ALA A 142 5.99 0.13 4.29
N GLN A 143 5.21 0.96 3.59
CA GLN A 143 5.70 2.22 3.00
C GLN A 143 6.11 3.23 4.08
N ILE A 144 5.24 3.47 5.07
CA ILE A 144 5.48 4.45 6.15
C ILE A 144 6.67 4.05 7.03
N THR A 145 6.87 2.74 7.25
CA THR A 145 8.01 2.22 8.02
C THR A 145 9.31 2.14 7.22
N GLY A 146 9.34 2.66 5.98
CA GLY A 146 10.53 2.65 5.12
C GLY A 146 10.88 1.27 4.56
N LYS A 147 10.00 0.28 4.68
CA LYS A 147 10.16 -1.09 4.15
C LYS A 147 9.62 -1.19 2.73
N HIS A 148 10.13 -0.37 1.81
CA HIS A 148 9.63 -0.28 0.43
C HIS A 148 9.55 -1.62 -0.31
N ARG A 149 10.54 -2.52 -0.11
CA ARG A 149 10.49 -3.87 -0.70
C ARG A 149 9.32 -4.69 -0.19
N ASP A 150 9.04 -4.62 1.12
CA ASP A 150 7.90 -5.35 1.68
C ASP A 150 6.59 -4.77 1.16
N ALA A 151 6.49 -3.45 0.96
CA ALA A 151 5.34 -2.84 0.30
C ALA A 151 5.10 -3.40 -1.12
N CYS A 152 6.15 -3.57 -1.92
CA CYS A 152 6.04 -4.22 -3.23
C CYS A 152 5.53 -5.67 -3.09
N TYR A 153 6.01 -6.43 -2.11
CA TYR A 153 5.55 -7.80 -1.90
C TYR A 153 4.09 -7.89 -1.45
N TRP A 154 3.62 -6.95 -0.62
CA TRP A 154 2.21 -6.88 -0.25
C TRP A 154 1.31 -6.52 -1.43
N GLU A 155 1.77 -5.63 -2.30
CA GLU A 155 1.06 -5.31 -3.55
C GLU A 155 0.97 -6.54 -4.46
N GLU A 156 2.08 -7.23 -4.70
CA GLU A 156 2.11 -8.46 -5.50
C GLU A 156 1.23 -9.56 -4.91
N LEU A 157 1.25 -9.74 -3.58
CA LEU A 157 0.36 -10.67 -2.87
C LEU A 157 -1.12 -10.30 -3.06
N THR A 158 -1.45 -9.01 -3.06
CA THR A 158 -2.81 -8.54 -3.32
C THR A 158 -3.25 -8.95 -4.72
N GLN A 159 -2.44 -8.67 -5.73
CA GLN A 159 -2.74 -9.02 -7.13
C GLN A 159 -2.89 -10.53 -7.31
N PHE A 160 -2.00 -11.31 -6.68
CA PHE A 160 -2.08 -12.76 -6.66
C PHE A 160 -3.38 -13.27 -6.04
N LEU A 161 -3.80 -12.73 -4.89
CA LEU A 161 -5.04 -13.15 -4.23
C LEU A 161 -6.29 -12.67 -4.99
N GLN A 162 -6.24 -11.54 -5.69
CA GLN A 162 -7.31 -11.12 -6.60
C GLN A 162 -7.45 -12.10 -7.78
N HIS A 163 -6.34 -12.61 -8.31
CA HIS A 163 -6.37 -13.68 -9.30
C HIS A 163 -6.97 -14.97 -8.70
N CYS A 164 -6.51 -15.40 -7.52
CA CYS A 164 -7.06 -16.57 -6.82
C CYS A 164 -8.58 -16.44 -6.56
N SER A 165 -9.06 -15.23 -6.26
CA SER A 165 -10.49 -14.97 -6.08
C SER A 165 -11.29 -15.17 -7.38
N ARG A 166 -10.75 -14.78 -8.53
CA ARG A 166 -11.39 -14.99 -9.85
C ARG A 166 -11.44 -16.47 -10.21
N GLU A 167 -10.38 -17.20 -9.86
CA GLU A 167 -10.26 -18.65 -10.05
C GLU A 167 -10.99 -19.48 -8.96
N LYS A 168 -11.77 -18.84 -8.06
CA LYS A 168 -12.50 -19.49 -6.97
C LYS A 168 -11.64 -20.30 -5.99
N LEU A 169 -10.33 -20.01 -5.95
CA LEU A 169 -9.39 -20.65 -5.02
C LEU A 169 -9.53 -20.13 -3.58
N LEU A 170 -10.35 -19.10 -3.34
CA LEU A 170 -10.60 -18.54 -2.01
C LEU A 170 -11.93 -19.00 -1.39
N ASP A 171 -12.78 -19.71 -2.12
CA ASP A 171 -14.17 -19.96 -1.72
C ASP A 171 -14.26 -20.72 -0.39
N HIS A 172 -13.36 -21.67 -0.14
CA HIS A 172 -13.34 -22.43 1.11
C HIS A 172 -12.92 -21.61 2.34
N LEU A 173 -12.18 -20.51 2.15
CA LEU A 173 -11.80 -19.60 3.24
C LEU A 173 -13.01 -18.86 3.82
N PHE A 174 -14.04 -18.63 3.00
CA PHE A 174 -15.26 -17.90 3.37
C PHE A 174 -16.46 -18.82 3.61
N SER A 175 -16.36 -20.10 3.23
CA SER A 175 -17.42 -21.10 3.38
C SER A 175 -17.44 -21.80 4.75
N SER A 176 -16.46 -21.53 5.62
CA SER A 176 -16.39 -22.08 6.98
C SER A 176 -16.88 -21.05 8.00
N ASN A 177 -18.19 -20.83 8.03
CA ASN A 177 -18.91 -20.19 9.13
C ASN A 177 -20.14 -21.03 9.47
#